data_AF-A0A7V5VCD1-F1
#
_entry.id   AF-A0A7V5VCD1-F1
#
_cell.length_a   1.000
_cell.length_b   1.000
_cell.length_c   1.000
_cell.angle_alpha   90.00
_cell.angle_beta   90.00
_cell.angle_gamma   90.00
#
_symmetry.space_group_name_H-M   'P 1'
#
loop_
_entity.id
_entity.type
_entity.pdbx_description
1 polymer ?
#
loop_
_entity_poly.entity_id
_entity_poly.type
_entity_poly.pdbx_seq_one_letter_code
_entity_poly.pdbx_strand_id
1 'polypeptide(L)'
;MKAIHFKPVALALTLFGVITFTLCNLFDLVFPRWAMDELWQILLPGYTGVNWSSYFIGLIGIVAYGLYIAGVFVPIYNYFRSAELAEVD
;
A
#
# COMPACT_ATOMS: atom_id res chain seq x y z
N MET A 1 0.27 26.30 4.83
CA MET A 1 0.25 25.32 3.71
C MET A 1 -1.10 24.60 3.66
N LYS A 2 -1.58 24.13 2.49
CA LYS A 2 -2.94 23.57 2.30
C LYS A 2 -3.08 22.12 2.84
N ALA A 3 -4.27 21.72 3.30
CA ALA A 3 -4.64 20.35 3.68
C ALA A 3 -4.28 19.32 2.62
N ILE A 4 -3.73 18.19 3.06
CA ILE A 4 -3.61 17.02 2.18
C ILE A 4 -4.97 16.36 2.05
N HIS A 5 -5.29 15.91 0.85
CA HIS A 5 -6.58 15.31 0.52
C HIS A 5 -6.45 13.79 0.41
N PHE A 6 -7.52 13.08 0.81
CA PHE A 6 -7.56 11.61 0.77
C PHE A 6 -7.29 11.03 -0.63
N LYS A 7 -8.01 11.51 -1.66
CA LYS A 7 -7.95 10.95 -3.02
C LYS A 7 -6.52 10.84 -3.60
N PRO A 8 -5.70 11.92 -3.64
CA PRO A 8 -4.36 11.82 -4.20
C PRO A 8 -3.44 10.90 -3.38
N VAL A 9 -3.56 10.90 -2.04
CA VAL A 9 -2.77 10.02 -1.16
C VAL A 9 -3.15 8.56 -1.38
N ALA A 10 -4.45 8.27 -1.42
CA ALA A 10 -4.98 6.93 -1.65
C ALA A 10 -4.55 6.36 -3.02
N LEU A 11 -4.65 7.16 -4.09
CA LEU A 11 -4.24 6.75 -5.43
C LEU A 11 -2.73 6.52 -5.51
N ALA A 12 -1.93 7.42 -4.94
CA ALA A 12 -0.47 7.29 -4.93
C ALA A 12 -0.02 6.02 -4.19
N LEU A 13 -0.53 5.78 -2.98
CA LEU A 13 -0.21 4.60 -2.18
C LEU A 13 -0.67 3.30 -2.87
N THR A 14 -1.87 3.31 -3.43
CA THR A 14 -2.40 2.15 -4.17
C THR A 14 -1.55 1.83 -5.39
N LEU A 15 -1.23 2.83 -6.21
CA LEU A 15 -0.40 2.63 -7.42
C LEU A 15 1.01 2.19 -7.06
N PHE A 16 1.62 2.82 -6.06
CA PHE A 16 2.94 2.41 -5.56
C PHE A 16 2.92 0.94 -5.10
N GLY A 17 1.92 0.56 -4.30
CA GLY A 17 1.75 -0.81 -3.83
C GLY A 17 1.56 -1.80 -4.97
N VAL A 18 0.65 -1.50 -5.91
CA VAL A 18 0.35 -2.38 -7.06
C VAL A 18 1.60 -2.58 -7.91
N ILE A 19 2.30 -1.50 -8.29
CA ILE A 19 3.51 -1.57 -9.11
C ILE A 19 4.58 -2.40 -8.40
N THR A 20 4.84 -2.12 -7.12
CA THR A 20 5.85 -2.84 -6.33
C THR A 20 5.50 -4.32 -6.21
N PHE A 21 4.26 -4.64 -5.86
CA PHE A 21 3.77 -6.01 -5.76
C PHE A 21 3.91 -6.78 -7.07
N THR A 22 3.53 -6.18 -8.20
CA THR A 22 3.69 -6.79 -9.52
C THR A 22 5.16 -7.03 -9.86
N LEU A 23 6.04 -6.04 -9.61
CA LEU A 23 7.48 -6.20 -9.84
C LEU A 23 8.09 -7.31 -8.97
N CYS A 24 7.68 -7.44 -7.71
CA CYS A 24 8.12 -8.53 -6.85
C CYS A 24 7.69 -9.90 -7.38
N ASN A 25 6.41 -10.06 -7.76
CA ASN A 25 5.92 -11.33 -8.31
C ASN A 25 6.64 -11.69 -9.63
N LEU A 26 6.94 -10.71 -10.48
CA LEU A 26 7.73 -10.92 -11.69
C LEU A 26 9.17 -11.31 -11.37
N PHE A 27 9.77 -10.69 -10.35
CA PHE A 27 11.12 -11.03 -9.89
C PHE A 27 11.19 -12.48 -9.39
N ASP A 28 10.21 -12.91 -8.60
CA ASP A 28 10.15 -14.28 -8.06
C ASP A 28 10.00 -15.34 -9.18
N LEU A 29 9.33 -15.00 -10.29
CA LEU A 29 9.27 -15.86 -11.49
C LEU A 29 10.64 -16.00 -12.18
N VAL A 30 11.41 -14.92 -12.25
CA VAL A 30 12.73 -14.92 -12.93
C VAL A 30 13.81 -15.51 -12.03
N PHE A 31 13.70 -15.31 -10.71
CA PHE A 31 14.71 -15.65 -9.73
C PHE A 31 14.14 -16.43 -8.53
N PRO A 32 13.67 -17.67 -8.73
CA PRO A 32 12.94 -18.43 -7.70
C PRO A 32 13.79 -18.76 -6.45
N ARG A 33 15.12 -18.77 -6.57
CA ARG A 33 16.03 -18.99 -5.42
C ARG A 33 16.04 -17.81 -4.44
N TRP A 34 15.65 -16.62 -4.87
CA TRP A 34 15.60 -15.40 -4.06
C TRP A 34 14.18 -14.87 -3.94
N ALA A 35 13.18 -15.76 -3.99
CA ALA A 35 11.78 -15.39 -3.93
C ALA A 35 11.46 -14.63 -2.63
N MET A 36 10.66 -13.57 -2.78
CA MET A 36 10.22 -12.71 -1.67
C MET A 36 8.71 -12.84 -1.40
N ASP A 37 8.10 -13.92 -1.90
CA ASP A 37 6.66 -14.16 -1.81
C ASP A 37 6.19 -14.46 -0.37
N GLU A 38 7.07 -14.96 0.49
CA GLU A 38 6.80 -15.22 1.91
C GLU A 38 6.30 -13.96 2.65
N LEU A 39 6.90 -12.80 2.37
CA LEU A 39 6.45 -11.52 2.95
C LEU A 39 5.00 -11.22 2.54
N TRP A 40 4.65 -11.48 1.29
CA TRP A 40 3.31 -11.27 0.77
C TRP A 40 2.30 -12.27 1.34
N GLN A 41 2.71 -13.52 1.59
CA GLN A 41 1.85 -14.52 2.23
C GLN A 41 1.47 -14.13 3.67
N ILE A 42 2.39 -13.51 4.41
CA ILE A 42 2.13 -13.01 5.77
C ILE A 42 1.19 -11.80 5.75
N LEU A 43 1.37 -10.89 4.79
CA LEU A 43 0.62 -9.64 4.72
C LEU A 43 -0.75 -9.78 4.06
N LEU A 44 -0.91 -10.68 3.09
CA LEU A 44 -2.09 -10.75 2.23
C LEU A 44 -2.84 -12.06 2.48
N PRO A 45 -3.92 -12.07 3.27
CA PRO A 45 -4.68 -13.29 3.53
C PRO A 45 -5.24 -13.85 2.22
N GLY A 46 -4.99 -15.14 1.98
CA GLY A 46 -5.38 -15.83 0.73
C GLY A 46 -4.37 -15.73 -0.41
N TYR A 47 -3.26 -15.00 -0.24
CA TYR A 47 -2.11 -15.10 -1.13
C TYR A 47 -1.29 -16.34 -0.78
N THR A 48 -1.15 -17.28 -1.72
CA THR A 48 -0.43 -18.55 -1.51
C THR A 48 0.79 -18.67 -2.40
N GLY A 49 1.41 -17.54 -2.74
CA GLY A 49 2.60 -17.47 -3.60
C GLY A 49 2.29 -17.11 -5.05
N VAL A 50 3.29 -17.35 -5.91
CA VAL A 50 3.32 -16.85 -7.29
C VAL A 50 2.47 -17.73 -8.22
N ASN A 51 1.18 -17.41 -8.33
CA ASN A 51 0.27 -17.96 -9.33
C ASN A 51 -0.81 -16.93 -9.72
N TRP A 52 -1.49 -17.16 -10.84
CA TRP A 52 -2.47 -16.21 -11.38
C TRP A 52 -3.63 -15.91 -10.42
N SER A 53 -4.16 -16.91 -9.71
CA SER A 53 -5.28 -16.70 -8.79
C SER A 53 -4.85 -15.87 -7.57
N SER A 54 -3.74 -16.25 -6.93
CA SER A 54 -3.18 -15.52 -5.80
C SER A 54 -2.74 -14.11 -6.17
N TYR A 55 -2.23 -13.89 -7.39
CA TYR A 55 -1.86 -12.55 -7.86
C TYR A 55 -3.05 -11.58 -7.83
N PHE A 56 -4.22 -11.98 -8.34
CA PHE A 56 -5.40 -11.11 -8.29
C PHE A 56 -5.93 -10.90 -6.87
N ILE A 57 -5.88 -11.92 -6.01
CA ILE A 57 -6.21 -11.77 -4.58
C ILE A 57 -5.26 -10.76 -3.93
N GLY A 58 -3.97 -10.86 -4.22
CA GLY A 58 -2.96 -9.94 -3.73
C GLY A 58 -3.20 -8.51 -4.21
N LEU A 59 -3.54 -8.30 -5.48
CA LEU A 59 -3.91 -6.98 -6.00
C LEU A 59 -5.08 -6.34 -5.24
N ILE A 60 -6.13 -7.12 -4.97
CA ILE A 60 -7.28 -6.64 -4.18
C ILE A 60 -6.81 -6.24 -2.78
N GLY A 61 -5.99 -7.07 -2.12
CA GLY A 61 -5.44 -6.77 -0.81
C GLY A 61 -4.56 -5.52 -0.79
N ILE A 62 -3.73 -5.31 -1.80
CA ILE A 62 -2.87 -4.11 -1.93
C ILE A 62 -3.71 -2.84 -2.15
N VAL A 63 -4.74 -2.90 -2.99
CA VAL A 63 -5.68 -1.78 -3.17
C VAL A 63 -6.38 -1.47 -1.85
N ALA A 64 -6.86 -2.49 -1.14
CA ALA A 64 -7.50 -2.32 0.17
C ALA A 64 -6.54 -1.68 1.19
N TYR A 65 -5.28 -2.12 1.24
CA TYR A 65 -4.27 -1.52 2.11
C TYR A 65 -3.94 -0.07 1.72
N GLY A 66 -3.80 0.25 0.44
CA GLY A 66 -3.56 1.63 0.00
C GLY A 66 -4.68 2.59 0.43
N LEU A 67 -5.94 2.17 0.27
CA LEU A 67 -7.11 2.91 0.74
C LEU A 67 -7.14 3.03 2.27
N TYR A 68 -6.86 1.94 2.98
CA TYR A 68 -6.81 1.90 4.44
C TYR A 68 -5.75 2.86 5.00
N ILE A 69 -4.51 2.77 4.51
CA ILE A 69 -3.39 3.62 4.95
C ILE A 69 -3.75 5.08 4.72
N ALA A 70 -4.27 5.45 3.54
CA ALA A 70 -4.70 6.82 3.28
C ALA A 70 -5.83 7.28 4.20
N GLY A 71 -6.79 6.39 4.49
CA GLY A 71 -7.94 6.67 5.34
C GLY A 71 -7.56 6.95 6.78
N VAL A 72 -6.52 6.28 7.27
CA VAL A 72 -5.98 6.48 8.63
C VAL A 72 -5.00 7.65 8.66
N PHE A 73 -4.06 7.72 7.72
CA PHE A 73 -2.97 8.69 7.73
C PHE A 73 -3.42 10.13 7.51
N VAL A 74 -4.30 10.37 6.54
CA VAL A 74 -4.74 11.72 6.16
C VAL A 74 -5.42 12.49 7.30
N PRO A 75 -6.40 11.94 8.04
CA PRO A 75 -7.00 12.65 9.17
C PRO A 75 -6.00 12.89 10.30
N ILE A 76 -5.15 11.91 10.63
CA ILE A 76 -4.11 12.04 11.67
C ILE A 76 -3.14 13.17 11.33
N TYR A 77 -2.62 13.18 10.10
CA TYR A 77 -1.69 14.20 9.64
C TYR A 77 -2.32 15.61 9.67
N ASN A 78 -3.56 15.72 9.18
CA ASN A 78 -4.27 17.00 9.20
C ASN A 78 -4.59 17.48 10.62
N TYR A 79 -4.84 16.58 11.57
CA TYR A 79 -5.05 16.92 12.99
C TYR A 79 -3.81 17.55 13.61
N PHE A 80 -2.66 16.85 13.57
CA PHE A 80 -1.41 17.35 14.18
C PHE A 80 -0.95 18.67 13.55
N ARG A 81 -1.06 18.79 12.22
CA ARG A 81 -0.72 20.04 11.55
C ARG A 81 -1.63 21.21 11.94
N SER A 82 -2.91 20.94 12.21
CA SER A 82 -3.82 22.01 12.65
C SER A 82 -3.48 22.48 14.08
N ALA A 83 -2.99 21.57 14.93
CA ALA A 83 -2.48 21.94 16.25
C ALA A 83 -1.21 22.80 16.16
N GLU A 84 -0.26 22.43 15.29
CA GLU A 84 0.96 23.22 15.04
C GLU A 84 0.65 24.66 14.59
N LEU A 85 -0.32 24.84 13.70
CA LEU A 85 -0.72 26.18 13.26
C LEU A 85 -1.31 27.02 14.40
N ALA A 86 -2.04 26.40 15.33
CA ALA A 86 -2.64 27.09 16.47
C ALA A 86 -1.61 27.49 17.55
N GLU A 87 -0.40 26.92 17.54
CA GLU A 87 0.68 27.28 18.47
C GLU A 87 1.56 28.44 17.95
N VAL A 88 1.52 28.69 16.63
CA VAL A 88 2.32 29.75 15.97
C VAL A 88 1.56 31.08 15.88
N ASP A 89 0.23 31.05 16.01
CA ASP A 89 -0.67 32.22 16.05
C ASP A 89 -0.80 32.80 17.48
#